data_AF-A0A367W994-F1
#
_entry.id   AF-A0A367W994-F1
#
_cell.length_a   1.000
_cell.length_b   1.000
_cell.length_c   1.000
_cell.angle_alpha   90.00
_cell.angle_beta   90.00
_cell.angle_gamma   90.00
#
_symmetry.space_group_name_H-M   'P 1'
#
loop_
_entity.id
_entity.type
_entity.pdbx_description
1 polymer ?
#
loop_
_entity_poly.entity_id
_entity_poly.type
_entity_poly.pdbx_seq_one_letter_code
_entity_poly.pdbx_strand_id
1 'polypeptide(L)' 'MREISIEELAAGINRKKAELGYSGTDYVARNSGKYRTESKRALLRSLTELAAKKGRPPKFKANY' A
#
# COMPACT_ATOMS: atom_id res chain seq x y z
N MET A 1 -12.33 -27.42 3.19
CA MET A 1 -12.37 -25.98 2.87
C MET A 1 -13.83 -25.58 2.91
N ARG A 2 -14.21 -24.51 3.62
CA ARG A 2 -15.63 -24.14 3.75
C ARG A 2 -16.01 -23.20 2.61
N GLU A 3 -17.06 -23.54 1.87
CA GLU A 3 -17.65 -22.66 0.86
C GLU A 3 -18.47 -21.57 1.56
N ILE A 4 -18.35 -20.34 1.08
CA ILE A 4 -19.07 -19.17 1.57
C ILE A 4 -19.72 -18.45 0.39
N SER A 5 -20.83 -17.76 0.64
CA SER A 5 -21.48 -16.95 -0.39
C SER A 5 -20.67 -15.67 -0.69
N ILE A 6 -20.95 -15.06 -1.85
CA ILE A 6 -20.35 -13.78 -2.24
C ILE A 6 -20.75 -12.67 -1.25
N GLU A 7 -21.97 -12.70 -0.75
CA GLU A 7 -22.51 -11.76 0.22
C GLU A 7 -21.81 -11.89 1.57
N GLU A 8 -21.59 -13.12 2.04
CA GLU A 8 -20.84 -13.40 3.27
C GLU A 8 -19.40 -12.90 3.18
N LEU A 9 -18.76 -13.10 2.01
CA LEU A 9 -17.43 -12.57 1.74
C LEU A 9 -17.41 -11.04 1.76
N ALA A 10 -18.37 -10.38 1.12
CA ALA A 10 -18.48 -8.92 1.10
C ALA A 10 -18.70 -8.34 2.52
N ALA A 11 -19.55 -8.96 3.32
CA ALA A 11 -19.78 -8.58 4.71
C ALA A 11 -18.53 -8.77 5.58
N GLY A 12 -17.75 -9.83 5.34
CA GLY A 12 -16.46 -10.05 5.99
C GLY A 12 -15.43 -8.96 5.64
N ILE A 13 -15.34 -8.59 4.36
CA ILE A 13 -14.44 -7.53 3.89
C ILE A 13 -14.80 -6.19 4.52
N ASN A 14 -16.09 -5.83 4.57
CA ASN A 14 -16.53 -4.56 5.14
C ASN A 14 -16.27 -4.46 6.65
N ARG A 15 -16.49 -5.54 7.41
CA ARG A 15 -16.12 -5.59 8.84
C ARG A 15 -14.62 -5.36 9.04
N LYS A 16 -13.79 -6.06 8.26
CA LYS A 16 -12.34 -5.92 8.31
C LYS A 16 -11.87 -4.51 7.94
N LYS A 17 -12.53 -3.86 6.98
CA LYS A 17 -12.26 -2.46 6.61
C LYS A 17 -12.50 -1.51 7.78
N ALA A 18 -13.65 -1.66 8.46
CA ALA A 18 -14.01 -0.84 9.62
C ALA A 18 -13.00 -1.04 10.78
N GLU A 19 -12.60 -2.28 11.07
CA GLU A 19 -11.56 -2.59 12.06
C GLU A 19 -10.22 -1.90 11.76
N LEU A 20 -9.87 -1.77 10.48
CA LEU A 20 -8.65 -1.12 10.03
C LEU A 20 -8.78 0.41 9.84
N GLY A 21 -9.95 0.98 10.16
CA GLY A 21 -10.20 2.42 10.05
C GLY A 21 -10.39 2.93 8.61
N TYR A 22 -10.70 2.04 7.66
CA TYR A 22 -11.01 2.44 6.28
C TYR A 22 -12.49 2.81 6.14
N SER A 23 -12.78 3.93 5.48
CA SER A 23 -14.14 4.37 5.16
C SER A 23 -14.41 4.31 3.65
N GLY A 24 -15.64 3.97 3.25
CA GLY A 24 -16.07 3.97 1.85
C GLY A 24 -15.32 3.02 0.91
N THR A 25 -14.99 3.50 -0.30
CA THR A 25 -14.21 2.79 -1.33
C THR A 25 -12.71 2.89 -1.11
N ASP A 26 -12.25 3.32 0.07
CA ASP A 26 -10.83 3.45 0.41
C ASP A 26 -10.20 2.05 0.58
N TYR A 27 -10.10 1.32 -0.52
CA TYR A 27 -9.10 0.30 -0.66
C TYR A 27 -7.76 1.02 -0.67
N VAL A 28 -6.93 0.82 0.36
CA VAL A 28 -5.52 1.19 0.27
C VAL A 28 -4.96 0.42 -0.92
N ALA A 29 -4.77 1.11 -2.04
CA ALA A 29 -4.18 0.53 -3.21
C ALA A 29 -2.83 -0.07 -2.81
N ARG A 30 -2.71 -1.40 -2.92
CA ARG A 30 -1.50 -2.15 -2.54
C ARG A 30 -0.31 -1.56 -3.28
N ASN A 31 0.43 -0.68 -2.62
CA ASN A 31 1.73 -0.18 -3.03
C ASN A 31 1.82 0.30 -4.50
N SER A 32 0.74 0.77 -5.11
CA SER A 32 0.79 1.38 -6.44
C SER A 32 1.28 2.82 -6.28
N GLY A 33 2.40 3.19 -6.89
CA GLY A 33 2.96 4.55 -6.85
C GLY A 33 1.96 5.66 -7.21
N LYS A 34 0.92 5.30 -7.96
CA LYS A 34 -0.19 6.15 -8.42
C LYS A 34 -0.79 7.06 -7.34
N TYR A 35 -0.99 6.55 -6.11
CA TYR A 35 -1.67 7.29 -5.04
C TYR A 35 -0.74 7.70 -3.90
N ARG A 36 0.59 7.69 -4.10
CA ARG A 36 1.51 8.15 -3.04
C ARG A 36 1.39 9.66 -2.86
N THR A 37 1.36 10.08 -1.60
CA THR A 37 1.52 11.49 -1.24
C THR A 37 2.88 12.01 -1.70
N GLU A 38 2.98 13.31 -1.95
CA GLU A 38 4.25 13.95 -2.33
C GLU A 38 5.34 13.74 -1.27
N SER A 39 4.98 13.83 0.01
CA SER A 39 5.88 13.57 1.14
C SER A 39 6.50 12.16 1.08
N LYS A 40 5.71 11.14 0.72
CA LYS A 40 6.21 9.77 0.57
C LYS A 40 7.08 9.60 -0.66
N ARG A 41 6.76 10.26 -1.78
CA ARG A 41 7.63 10.25 -2.98
C ARG A 41 8.97 10.91 -2.70
N ALA A 42 8.99 12.05 -1.99
CA ALA A 42 10.20 12.75 -1.58
C ALA A 42 11.09 11.84 -0.71
N LEU A 43 10.51 11.21 0.32
CA LEU A 43 11.24 10.26 1.17
C LEU A 43 11.89 9.12 0.37
N LEU A 44 11.16 8.50 -0.57
CA LEU A 44 11.69 7.40 -1.38
C LEU A 44 12.82 7.86 -2.32
N ARG A 45 12.74 9.08 -2.85
CA ARG A 45 13.84 9.69 -3.63
C ARG A 45 15.07 9.90 -2.76
N SER A 46 14.93 10.51 -1.59
CA SER A 46 16.06 10.74 -0.67
C SER A 46 16.73 9.43 -0.22
N LEU A 47 15.95 8.38 0.03
CA LEU A 47 16.50 7.06 0.37
C LEU A 47 17.26 6.44 -0.81
N THR A 48 16.79 6.64 -2.04
CA THR A 48 17.47 6.16 -3.26
C THR A 48 18.78 6.91 -3.49
N GLU A 49 18.77 8.24 -3.33
CA GLU A 49 19.99 9.07 -3.41
C GLU A 49 21.02 8.69 -2.34
N LEU A 50 20.58 8.44 -1.11
CA LEU A 50 21.45 7.98 -0.02
C LEU A 50 22.08 6.62 -0.33
N ALA A 51 21.30 5.69 -0.90
CA ALA A 51 21.80 4.38 -1.29
C ALA A 51 22.86 4.51 -2.41
N ALA A 52 22.58 5.34 -3.42
CA ALA A 52 23.53 5.66 -4.50
C ALA A 52 24.83 6.27 -3.97
N LYS A 53 24.76 7.24 -3.05
CA LYS A 53 25.94 7.83 -2.38
C LYS A 53 26.78 6.80 -1.63
N LYS A 54 26.16 5.74 -1.11
CA LYS A 54 26.83 4.64 -0.42
C LYS A 54 27.28 3.52 -1.37
N GLY A 55 27.11 3.68 -2.68
CA GLY A 55 27.45 2.67 -3.68
C GLY A 55 26.61 1.40 -3.58
N ARG A 56 25.39 1.48 -3.01
CA ARG A 56 24.50 0.32 -2.80
C ARG A 56 23.17 0.53 -3.51
N PRO A 57 22.58 -0.51 -4.09
CA PRO A 57 21.22 -0.41 -4.62
C PRO A 57 20.20 -0.28 -3.47
N PRO A 58 19.08 0.45 -3.67
CA PRO A 58 17.99 0.47 -2.70
C PRO A 58 17.36 -0.92 -2.57
N LYS A 59 17.04 -1.34 -1.34
CA LYS A 59 16.43 -2.66 -1.05
C LYS A 59 14.96 -2.78 -1.48
N PHE A 60 14.42 -1.77 -2.15
CA PHE A 60 13.02 -1.69 -2.54
C PHE A 60 12.90 -1.24 -3.99
N LYS A 61 11.85 -1.72 -4.68
CA LYS A 61 11.49 -1.23 -6.01
C LYS A 61 10.69 0.06 -5.86
N ALA A 62 11.32 1.18 -6.15
CA ALA A 62 10.67 2.49 -6.12
C ALA A 62 9.76 2.66 -7.35
N ASN A 63 8.48 2.33 -7.20
CA ASN A 63 7.46 2.72 -8.19
C ASN A 63 6.97 4.12 -7.83
N TYR A 64 7.65 5.19 -8.25
CA TYR A 64 7.35 6.56 -7.84
C TYR A 64 5.90 6.98 -8.10
#